data_AF-A0AAJ5JR14-F1
#
_entry.id   AF-A0AAJ5JR14-F1
#
_cell.length_a   1.000
_cell.length_b   1.000
_cell.length_c   1.000
_cell.angle_alpha   90.00
_cell.angle_beta   90.00
_cell.angle_gamma   90.00
#
_symmetry.space_group_name_H-M   'P 1'
#
loop_
_entity.id
_entity.type
_entity.pdbx_description
1 polymer ?
#
loop_
_entity_poly.entity_id
_entity_poly.type
_entity_poly.pdbx_seq_one_letter_code
_entity_poly.pdbx_strand_id
1 'polypeptide(L)'
;MALLVVKNGHKTTKTQLSPFRNKLTYLELKRSRFRCYTCGSTFIASTPIVEKNHHISRELKYQIMHELLRVSSRKDIEDCYFVSDTTILRVQKELAKQRIVNKNYLPSILCIDEFKSMKSCEGSMSFICVDGVRNELFEILEDRRLQKLVNYFMTFSRQARKAVKYLVMDMNGSYAQLLKTVFPCAEIVTDRFHIVQHINRTFNQFRVKIMNSLHNHQSEDMKKYRRLKRYWKLLLKDTDSLDNTSQHYHSLFKRELFQQEIIHELLTYNDDLKLAYETVQLPQELPLWFRKKLTFFNKYEQGIKQ
;
A
#
# COMPACT_ATOMS: atom_id res chain seq x y z
N MET A 1 11.24 -23.08 -53.99
CA MET A 1 9.84 -23.47 -54.25
C MET A 1 8.93 -22.30 -53.88
N ALA A 2 8.27 -21.67 -54.86
CA ALA A 2 7.31 -20.61 -54.58
C ALA A 2 6.06 -21.20 -53.92
N LEU A 3 5.67 -20.68 -52.76
CA LEU A 3 4.41 -21.05 -52.11
C LEU A 3 3.24 -20.63 -53.01
N LEU A 4 2.51 -21.60 -53.56
CA LEU A 4 1.31 -21.32 -54.35
C LEU A 4 0.17 -20.95 -53.39
N VAL A 5 0.07 -19.66 -53.08
CA VAL A 5 -0.99 -19.08 -52.24
C VAL A 5 -2.02 -18.42 -53.13
N VAL A 6 -3.27 -18.89 -53.05
CA VAL A 6 -4.39 -18.29 -53.77
C VAL A 6 -5.43 -17.73 -52.81
N LYS A 7 -6.18 -16.76 -53.30
CA LYS A 7 -7.37 -16.23 -52.63
C LYS A 7 -8.47 -17.31 -52.59
N ASN A 8 -8.97 -17.61 -51.40
CA ASN A 8 -9.97 -18.64 -51.11
C ASN A 8 -11.21 -18.03 -50.43
N GLY A 9 -11.74 -16.96 -51.01
CA GLY A 9 -12.93 -16.25 -50.54
C GLY A 9 -12.67 -15.20 -49.44
N HIS A 10 -13.72 -14.86 -48.69
CA HIS A 10 -13.72 -13.82 -47.66
C HIS A 10 -14.38 -14.32 -46.37
N LYS A 11 -14.01 -13.71 -45.24
CA LYS A 11 -14.70 -13.87 -43.96
C LYS A 11 -14.98 -12.47 -43.39
N THR A 12 -16.24 -12.17 -43.11
CA THR A 12 -16.60 -10.96 -42.37
C THR A 12 -16.43 -11.22 -40.88
N THR A 13 -15.71 -10.34 -40.20
CA THR A 13 -15.51 -10.39 -38.75
C THR A 13 -15.96 -9.07 -38.13
N LYS A 14 -16.69 -9.14 -37.02
CA LYS A 14 -17.02 -7.96 -36.20
C LYS A 14 -15.93 -7.75 -35.17
N THR A 15 -15.36 -6.54 -35.16
CA THR A 15 -14.32 -6.12 -34.21
C THR A 15 -14.84 -4.93 -33.41
N GLN A 16 -14.82 -5.02 -32.08
CA GLN A 16 -15.18 -3.90 -31.21
C GLN A 16 -14.08 -2.83 -31.23
N LEU A 17 -14.47 -1.59 -31.50
CA LEU A 17 -13.60 -0.43 -31.43
C LEU A 17 -13.73 0.26 -30.08
N SER A 18 -12.86 1.24 -29.84
CA SER A 18 -13.02 2.22 -28.77
C SER A 18 -14.45 2.82 -28.80
N PRO A 19 -15.12 2.98 -27.65
CA PRO A 19 -16.45 3.59 -27.61
C PRO A 19 -16.45 4.98 -28.25
N PHE A 20 -17.36 5.23 -29.18
CA PHE A 20 -17.54 6.55 -29.77
C PHE A 20 -18.77 7.22 -29.15
N ARG A 21 -18.59 8.39 -28.54
CA ARG A 21 -19.65 9.13 -27.81
C ARG A 21 -20.35 8.25 -26.77
N ASN A 22 -19.59 7.48 -25.99
CA ASN A 22 -20.09 6.52 -25.00
C ASN A 22 -21.08 5.50 -25.57
N LYS A 23 -20.89 5.09 -26.82
CA LYS A 23 -21.66 4.01 -27.44
C LYS A 23 -20.77 2.87 -27.88
N LEU A 24 -21.23 1.65 -27.64
CA LEU A 24 -20.63 0.43 -28.14
C LEU A 24 -20.50 0.52 -29.68
N THR A 25 -19.26 0.39 -30.15
CA THR A 25 -18.92 0.64 -31.56
C THR A 25 -18.25 -0.60 -32.15
N TYR A 26 -18.70 -1.02 -33.33
CA TYR A 26 -18.17 -2.17 -34.05
C TYR A 26 -17.69 -1.79 -35.45
N LEU A 27 -16.60 -2.41 -35.87
CA LEU A 27 -16.09 -2.41 -37.24
C LEU A 27 -16.35 -3.77 -37.89
N GLU A 28 -17.07 -3.77 -39.00
CA GLU A 28 -17.23 -4.97 -39.82
C GLU A 28 -16.10 -5.06 -40.84
N LEU A 29 -15.19 -6.01 -40.61
CA LEU A 29 -14.03 -6.23 -41.47
C LEU A 29 -14.28 -7.40 -42.41
N LYS A 30 -14.32 -7.14 -43.72
CA LYS A 30 -14.34 -8.18 -44.76
C LYS A 30 -12.91 -8.61 -45.08
N ARG A 31 -12.44 -9.69 -44.44
CA ARG A 31 -11.06 -10.16 -44.56
C ARG A 31 -10.91 -11.24 -45.63
N SER A 32 -9.90 -11.12 -46.49
CA SER A 32 -9.56 -12.15 -47.48
C SER A 32 -9.06 -13.43 -46.80
N ARG A 33 -9.56 -14.58 -47.26
CA ARG A 33 -9.03 -15.90 -46.91
C ARG A 33 -8.07 -16.34 -48.01
N PHE A 34 -7.02 -17.03 -47.62
CA PHE A 34 -6.03 -17.61 -48.52
C PHE A 34 -5.89 -19.11 -48.25
N ARG A 35 -5.56 -19.87 -49.28
CA ARG A 35 -5.21 -21.29 -49.20
C ARG A 35 -3.82 -21.49 -49.77
N CYS A 36 -2.98 -22.19 -49.03
CA CYS A 36 -1.71 -22.68 -49.52
C CYS A 36 -1.93 -24.05 -50.19
N TYR A 37 -1.59 -24.20 -51.47
CA TYR A 37 -1.69 -25.49 -52.15
C TYR A 37 -0.50 -26.42 -51.88
N THR A 38 0.62 -25.88 -51.40
CA THR A 38 1.79 -26.70 -51.04
C THR A 38 1.57 -27.50 -49.74
N CYS A 39 0.85 -26.94 -48.76
CA CYS A 39 0.60 -27.59 -47.47
C CYS A 39 -0.88 -27.74 -47.09
N GLY A 40 -1.81 -27.33 -47.96
CA GLY A 40 -3.26 -27.42 -47.73
C GLY A 40 -3.84 -26.44 -46.68
N SER A 41 -3.00 -25.70 -45.94
CA SER A 41 -3.46 -24.80 -44.88
C SER A 41 -4.27 -23.61 -45.40
N THR A 42 -5.17 -23.09 -44.56
CA THR A 42 -5.91 -21.86 -44.85
C THR A 42 -5.64 -20.81 -43.77
N PHE A 43 -5.55 -19.55 -44.18
CA PHE A 43 -5.33 -18.43 -43.27
C PHE A 43 -6.09 -17.19 -43.73
N ILE A 44 -6.27 -16.23 -42.83
CA ILE A 44 -6.98 -14.98 -43.08
C ILE A 44 -5.95 -13.86 -43.15
N ALA A 45 -6.15 -12.90 -44.07
CA ALA A 45 -5.34 -11.69 -44.17
C ALA A 45 -5.18 -11.01 -42.80
N SER A 46 -3.95 -10.78 -42.36
CA SER A 46 -3.64 -10.01 -41.16
C SER A 46 -4.01 -8.53 -41.35
N THR A 47 -4.36 -7.87 -40.26
CA THR A 47 -4.62 -6.42 -40.24
C THR A 47 -3.96 -5.84 -38.99
N PRO A 48 -3.46 -4.59 -39.04
CA PRO A 48 -2.93 -3.92 -37.85
C PRO A 48 -4.02 -3.56 -36.83
N ILE A 49 -5.31 -3.60 -37.21
CA ILE A 49 -6.43 -3.16 -36.36
C ILE A 49 -6.74 -4.17 -35.26
N VAL A 50 -6.69 -5.47 -35.57
CA VAL A 50 -7.10 -6.56 -34.66
C VAL A 50 -6.14 -7.73 -34.74
N GLU A 51 -5.75 -8.23 -33.57
CA GLU A 51 -4.89 -9.40 -33.45
C GLU A 51 -5.59 -10.68 -33.91
N LYS A 52 -4.80 -11.70 -34.26
CA LYS A 52 -5.35 -13.02 -34.58
C LYS A 52 -6.11 -13.56 -33.37
N ASN A 53 -7.27 -14.15 -33.59
CA ASN A 53 -8.15 -14.72 -32.55
C ASN A 53 -8.63 -13.72 -31.50
N HIS A 54 -8.64 -12.42 -31.81
CA HIS A 54 -9.18 -11.37 -30.95
C HIS A 54 -10.42 -10.74 -31.58
N HIS A 55 -11.34 -10.27 -30.73
CA HIS A 55 -12.58 -9.59 -31.12
C HIS A 55 -12.58 -8.09 -30.79
N ILE A 56 -11.66 -7.63 -29.94
CA ILE A 56 -11.44 -6.21 -29.65
C ILE A 56 -10.29 -5.68 -30.51
N SER A 57 -10.37 -4.41 -30.88
CA SER A 57 -9.27 -3.72 -31.56
C SER A 57 -8.04 -3.59 -30.65
N ARG A 58 -6.86 -3.44 -31.27
CA ARG A 58 -5.62 -3.18 -30.54
C ARG A 58 -5.68 -1.87 -29.75
N GLU A 59 -6.27 -0.83 -30.34
CA GLU A 59 -6.45 0.46 -29.70
C GLU A 59 -7.26 0.34 -28.40
N LEU A 60 -8.43 -0.33 -28.47
CA LEU A 60 -9.26 -0.60 -27.29
C LEU A 60 -8.51 -1.42 -26.24
N LYS A 61 -7.74 -2.43 -26.66
CA LYS A 61 -6.89 -3.21 -25.75
C LYS A 61 -5.89 -2.31 -25.02
N TYR A 62 -5.24 -1.37 -25.71
CA TYR A 62 -4.31 -0.42 -25.08
C TYR A 62 -5.00 0.57 -24.14
N GLN A 63 -6.21 1.02 -24.46
CA GLN A 63 -6.99 1.88 -23.56
C GLN A 63 -7.34 1.15 -22.25
N ILE A 64 -7.80 -0.11 -22.34
CA ILE A 64 -8.04 -0.96 -21.17
C ILE A 64 -6.74 -1.15 -20.37
N MET A 65 -5.61 -1.40 -21.04
CA MET A 65 -4.31 -1.53 -20.37
C MET A 65 -3.93 -0.26 -19.61
N HIS A 66 -4.15 0.91 -20.19
CA HIS A 66 -3.85 2.19 -19.57
C HIS A 66 -4.74 2.48 -18.36
N GLU A 67 -6.03 2.14 -18.43
CA GLU A 67 -6.94 2.27 -17.29
C GLU A 67 -6.64 1.28 -16.16
N LEU A 68 -6.15 0.07 -16.48
CA LEU A 68 -5.68 -0.88 -15.48
C LEU A 68 -4.43 -0.40 -14.71
N LEU A 69 -3.69 0.57 -15.24
CA LEU A 69 -2.55 1.21 -14.55
C LEU A 69 -2.98 2.38 -13.67
N ARG A 70 -4.24 2.81 -13.76
CA ARG A 70 -4.84 3.86 -12.95
C ARG A 70 -5.60 3.27 -11.76
N VAL A 71 -6.02 4.14 -10.85
CA VAL A 71 -6.89 3.77 -9.72
C VAL A 71 -8.34 3.68 -10.21
N SER A 72 -8.60 2.69 -11.09
CA SER A 72 -9.91 2.43 -11.69
C SER A 72 -10.35 1.01 -11.35
N SER A 73 -11.63 0.80 -11.01
CA SER A 73 -12.12 -0.56 -10.75
C SER A 73 -12.37 -1.30 -12.07
N ARG A 74 -12.28 -2.64 -12.06
CA ARG A 74 -12.60 -3.44 -13.26
C ARG A 74 -14.05 -3.26 -13.72
N LYS A 75 -14.97 -2.97 -12.79
CA LYS A 75 -16.37 -2.66 -13.13
C LYS A 75 -16.48 -1.35 -13.89
N ASP A 76 -15.78 -0.31 -13.43
CA ASP A 76 -15.78 0.98 -14.13
C ASP A 76 -15.21 0.85 -15.55
N ILE A 77 -14.16 0.03 -15.71
CA ILE A 77 -13.57 -0.28 -17.02
C ILE A 77 -14.58 -1.07 -17.89
N GLU A 78 -15.28 -2.05 -17.32
CA GLU A 78 -16.33 -2.81 -18.03
C GLU A 78 -17.44 -1.89 -18.54
N ASP A 79 -17.92 -0.98 -17.70
CA ASP A 79 -18.99 -0.03 -18.04
C ASP A 79 -18.52 1.02 -19.06
N CYS A 80 -17.30 1.55 -18.91
CA CYS A 80 -16.75 2.55 -19.83
C CYS A 80 -16.46 1.99 -21.22
N TYR A 81 -15.95 0.76 -21.31
CA TYR A 81 -15.47 0.18 -22.56
C TYR A 81 -16.39 -0.87 -23.16
N PHE A 82 -17.50 -1.23 -22.49
CA PHE A 82 -18.45 -2.25 -22.90
C PHE A 82 -17.77 -3.60 -23.14
N VAL A 83 -16.89 -4.02 -22.23
CA VAL A 83 -16.14 -5.29 -22.29
C VAL A 83 -16.34 -6.08 -21.03
N SER A 84 -16.42 -7.42 -21.15
CA SER A 84 -16.60 -8.27 -19.96
C SER A 84 -15.40 -8.20 -19.01
N ASP A 85 -15.65 -8.36 -17.70
CA ASP A 85 -14.59 -8.51 -16.68
C ASP A 85 -13.55 -9.59 -17.05
N THR A 86 -13.99 -10.68 -17.68
CA THR A 86 -13.11 -11.76 -18.13
C THR A 86 -12.13 -11.32 -19.23
N THR A 87 -12.54 -10.37 -20.08
CA THR A 87 -11.67 -9.78 -21.11
C THR A 87 -10.64 -8.89 -20.45
N ILE A 88 -11.07 -8.04 -19.52
CA ILE A 88 -10.19 -7.17 -18.73
C ILE A 88 -9.16 -8.00 -17.96
N LEU A 89 -9.57 -9.09 -17.32
CA LEU A 89 -8.69 -10.00 -16.58
C LEU A 89 -7.64 -10.66 -17.50
N ARG A 90 -8.00 -11.01 -18.73
CA ARG A 90 -7.03 -11.55 -19.71
C ARG A 90 -5.98 -10.49 -20.07
N VAL A 91 -6.42 -9.26 -20.34
CA VAL A 91 -5.52 -8.13 -20.61
C VAL A 91 -4.60 -7.85 -19.43
N GLN A 92 -5.13 -7.87 -18.20
CA GLN A 92 -4.35 -7.73 -16.97
C GLN A 92 -3.30 -8.84 -16.82
N LYS A 93 -3.66 -10.11 -17.09
CA LYS A 93 -2.72 -11.23 -17.07
C LYS A 93 -1.62 -11.11 -18.13
N GLU A 94 -1.94 -10.56 -19.30
CA GLU A 94 -0.94 -10.27 -20.34
C GLU A 94 0.03 -9.17 -19.90
N LEU A 95 -0.47 -8.09 -19.30
CA LEU A 95 0.36 -7.06 -18.67
C LEU A 95 1.29 -7.64 -17.60
N ALA A 96 0.76 -8.49 -16.72
CA ALA A 96 1.55 -9.12 -15.67
C ALA A 96 2.71 -9.98 -16.21
N LYS A 97 2.52 -10.65 -17.36
CA LYS A 97 3.57 -11.46 -18.01
C LYS A 97 4.71 -10.61 -18.58
N GLN A 98 4.46 -9.34 -18.88
CA GLN A 98 5.51 -8.42 -19.38
C GLN A 98 6.41 -7.92 -18.25
N ARG A 99 6.06 -8.15 -16.99
CA ARG A 99 6.89 -7.81 -15.84
C ARG A 99 8.11 -8.72 -15.78
N ILE A 100 9.25 -8.20 -16.22
CA ILE A 100 10.55 -8.87 -16.10
C ILE A 100 11.24 -8.32 -14.85
N VAL A 101 11.38 -9.18 -13.83
CA VAL A 101 12.12 -8.82 -12.61
C VAL A 101 13.61 -9.00 -12.85
N ASN A 102 14.38 -7.91 -12.71
CA ASN A 102 15.84 -7.98 -12.78
C ASN A 102 16.41 -8.67 -11.53
N LYS A 103 16.76 -9.97 -11.66
CA LYS A 103 17.32 -10.78 -10.56
C LYS A 103 18.75 -10.40 -10.17
N ASN A 104 19.39 -9.49 -10.90
CA ASN A 104 20.71 -8.96 -10.58
C ASN A 104 20.67 -7.60 -9.87
N TYR A 105 19.48 -7.09 -9.54
CA TYR A 105 19.31 -5.82 -8.85
C TYR A 105 18.45 -5.98 -7.60
N LEU A 106 18.94 -5.43 -6.49
CA LEU A 106 18.21 -5.14 -5.26
C LEU A 106 18.65 -3.77 -4.77
N PRO A 107 17.77 -2.99 -4.14
CA PRO A 107 18.10 -1.65 -3.67
C PRO A 107 19.05 -1.70 -2.47
N SER A 108 19.87 -0.65 -2.31
CA SER A 108 20.78 -0.58 -1.16
C SER A 108 20.04 -0.36 0.16
N ILE A 109 18.87 0.27 0.12
CA ILE A 109 17.95 0.41 1.26
C ILE A 109 16.67 -0.32 0.87
N LEU A 110 16.33 -1.37 1.60
CA LEU A 110 15.10 -2.13 1.40
C LEU A 110 14.21 -1.94 2.63
N CYS A 111 13.07 -1.30 2.44
CA CYS A 111 12.06 -1.16 3.49
C CYS A 111 11.05 -2.31 3.37
N ILE A 112 10.77 -2.96 4.49
CA ILE A 112 9.92 -4.15 4.59
C ILE A 112 8.80 -3.86 5.58
N ASP A 113 7.57 -4.20 5.19
CA ASP A 113 6.40 -4.14 6.06
C ASP A 113 5.39 -5.25 5.69
N GLU A 114 4.32 -5.36 6.47
CA GLU A 114 3.22 -6.30 6.30
C GLU A 114 1.88 -5.56 6.30
N PHE A 115 0.97 -5.98 5.42
CA PHE A 115 -0.39 -5.45 5.40
C PHE A 115 -1.42 -6.55 5.27
N LYS A 116 -2.63 -6.30 5.77
CA LYS A 116 -3.71 -7.27 5.73
C LYS A 116 -4.12 -7.55 4.28
N SER A 117 -4.02 -8.81 3.88
CA SER A 117 -4.38 -9.23 2.52
C SER A 117 -5.88 -9.08 2.29
N MET A 118 -6.28 -9.01 1.01
CA MET A 118 -7.68 -9.12 0.64
C MET A 118 -8.22 -10.52 1.00
N LYS A 119 -9.53 -10.62 1.25
CA LYS A 119 -10.20 -11.90 1.63
C LYS A 119 -9.98 -13.06 0.65
N SER A 120 -9.53 -12.75 -0.58
CA SER A 120 -9.27 -13.70 -1.66
C SER A 120 -7.85 -14.30 -1.64
N CYS A 121 -6.94 -13.82 -0.80
CA CYS A 121 -5.58 -14.36 -0.68
C CYS A 121 -5.56 -15.50 0.36
N GLU A 122 -4.78 -16.55 0.11
CA GLU A 122 -4.63 -17.68 1.05
C GLU A 122 -4.04 -17.26 2.41
N GLY A 123 -3.20 -16.20 2.40
CA GLY A 123 -2.63 -15.59 3.59
C GLY A 123 -3.51 -14.49 4.19
N SER A 124 -3.51 -14.35 5.51
CA SER A 124 -4.18 -13.24 6.20
C SER A 124 -3.40 -11.91 6.09
N MET A 125 -2.11 -11.97 5.76
CA MET A 125 -1.19 -10.85 5.68
C MET A 125 -0.22 -11.03 4.50
N SER A 126 -0.06 -9.98 3.71
CA SER A 126 0.86 -9.88 2.58
C SER A 126 2.11 -9.13 3.01
N PHE A 127 3.23 -9.47 2.37
CA PHE A 127 4.49 -8.78 2.53
C PHE A 127 4.63 -7.70 1.45
N ILE A 128 5.11 -6.53 1.85
CA ILE A 128 5.42 -5.44 0.94
C ILE A 128 6.88 -5.02 1.15
N CYS A 129 7.58 -4.74 0.05
CA CYS A 129 8.86 -4.06 0.14
C CYS A 129 8.99 -2.91 -0.84
N VAL A 130 9.69 -1.89 -0.38
CA VAL A 130 9.86 -0.59 -1.02
C VAL A 130 11.35 -0.31 -1.15
N ASP A 131 11.76 0.22 -2.29
CA ASP A 131 13.10 0.76 -2.50
C ASP A 131 13.20 2.07 -1.70
N GLY A 132 13.95 2.04 -0.60
CA GLY A 132 14.12 3.20 0.29
C GLY A 132 14.99 4.31 -0.30
N VAL A 133 15.68 4.06 -1.42
CA VAL A 133 16.43 5.10 -2.15
C VAL A 133 15.50 5.83 -3.11
N ARG A 134 14.73 5.09 -3.90
CA ARG A 134 13.82 5.66 -4.91
C ARG A 134 12.45 6.06 -4.36
N ASN A 135 12.09 5.56 -3.17
CA ASN A 135 10.75 5.66 -2.59
C ASN A 135 9.67 5.05 -3.50
N GLU A 136 10.01 3.95 -4.18
CA GLU A 136 9.14 3.24 -5.11
C GLU A 136 8.83 1.84 -4.60
N LEU A 137 7.63 1.36 -4.90
CA LEU A 137 7.26 -0.03 -4.63
C LEU A 137 8.21 -0.97 -5.36
N PHE A 138 8.88 -1.85 -4.62
CA PHE A 138 9.76 -2.86 -5.20
C PHE A 138 8.97 -4.14 -5.50
N GLU A 139 8.29 -4.70 -4.49
CA GLU A 139 7.53 -5.93 -4.64
C GLU A 139 6.40 -6.06 -3.61
N ILE A 140 5.35 -6.79 -4.00
CA ILE A 140 4.31 -7.30 -3.09
C ILE A 140 4.28 -8.81 -3.21
N LEU A 141 4.33 -9.51 -2.08
CA LEU A 141 4.21 -10.95 -1.98
C LEU A 141 2.97 -11.31 -1.16
N GLU A 142 2.21 -12.31 -1.61
CA GLU A 142 0.97 -12.72 -0.95
C GLU A 142 1.20 -13.40 0.41
N ASP A 143 2.42 -13.84 0.69
CA ASP A 143 2.77 -14.59 1.88
C ASP A 143 3.95 -13.94 2.60
N ARG A 144 3.72 -13.58 3.87
CA ARG A 144 4.75 -13.04 4.76
C ARG A 144 5.62 -14.12 5.43
N ARG A 145 5.25 -15.39 5.35
CA ARG A 145 5.98 -16.46 6.03
C ARG A 145 7.44 -16.46 5.57
N LEU A 146 8.29 -16.42 6.57
CA LEU A 146 9.73 -16.36 6.46
C LEU A 146 10.33 -17.29 5.38
N GLN A 147 9.92 -18.55 5.33
CA GLN A 147 10.39 -19.53 4.35
C GLN A 147 10.09 -19.12 2.90
N LYS A 148 8.92 -18.53 2.63
CA LYS A 148 8.53 -18.06 1.30
C LYS A 148 9.34 -16.84 0.90
N LEU A 149 9.58 -15.93 1.85
CA LEU A 149 10.44 -14.76 1.62
C LEU A 149 11.88 -15.16 1.31
N VAL A 150 12.44 -16.13 2.05
CA VAL A 150 13.78 -16.69 1.76
C VAL A 150 13.81 -17.24 0.35
N ASN A 151 12.87 -18.11 0.01
CA ASN A 151 12.84 -18.75 -1.31
C ASN A 151 12.75 -17.69 -2.42
N TYR A 152 11.94 -16.64 -2.24
CA TYR A 152 11.84 -15.54 -3.18
C TYR A 152 13.17 -14.77 -3.32
N PHE A 153 13.75 -14.30 -2.23
CA PHE A 153 14.96 -13.47 -2.29
C PHE A 153 16.20 -14.27 -2.68
N MET A 154 16.26 -15.58 -2.38
CA MET A 154 17.34 -16.45 -2.83
C MET A 154 17.38 -16.66 -4.35
N THR A 155 16.30 -16.30 -5.08
CA THR A 155 16.34 -16.25 -6.56
C THR A 155 17.17 -15.10 -7.12
N PHE A 156 17.51 -14.10 -6.30
CA PHE A 156 18.37 -12.99 -6.70
C PHE A 156 19.84 -13.38 -6.61
N SER A 157 20.66 -12.81 -7.50
CA SER A 157 22.09 -13.10 -7.52
C SER A 157 22.72 -12.73 -6.18
N ARG A 158 23.77 -13.47 -5.81
CA ARG A 158 24.49 -13.21 -4.56
C ARG A 158 25.05 -11.78 -4.50
N GLN A 159 25.47 -11.24 -5.65
CA GLN A 159 25.95 -9.86 -5.75
C GLN A 159 24.85 -8.86 -5.42
N ALA A 160 23.64 -9.04 -5.97
CA ALA A 160 22.49 -8.18 -5.67
C ALA A 160 22.15 -8.23 -4.17
N ARG A 161 22.11 -9.43 -3.57
CA ARG A 161 21.80 -9.58 -2.14
C ARG A 161 22.85 -8.95 -1.22
N LYS A 162 24.13 -8.96 -1.61
CA LYS A 162 25.21 -8.28 -0.88
C LYS A 162 25.16 -6.75 -1.06
N ALA A 163 24.53 -6.24 -2.11
CA ALA A 163 24.42 -4.80 -2.35
C ALA A 163 23.42 -4.11 -1.42
N VAL A 164 22.51 -4.87 -0.80
CA VAL A 164 21.61 -4.37 0.25
C VAL A 164 22.45 -4.03 1.48
N LYS A 165 22.46 -2.74 1.86
CA LYS A 165 23.20 -2.20 3.00
C LYS A 165 22.32 -2.00 4.22
N TYR A 166 21.07 -1.60 4.01
CA TYR A 166 20.13 -1.33 5.09
C TYR A 166 18.81 -2.04 4.84
N LEU A 167 18.32 -2.71 5.88
CA LEU A 167 17.03 -3.37 5.90
C LEU A 167 16.16 -2.70 6.95
N VAL A 168 15.17 -1.92 6.50
CA VAL A 168 14.25 -1.22 7.40
C VAL A 168 13.05 -2.12 7.64
N MET A 169 12.76 -2.48 8.89
CA MET A 169 11.64 -3.36 9.26
C MET A 169 11.09 -3.06 10.66
N ASP A 170 9.92 -3.61 10.96
CA ASP A 170 9.37 -3.66 12.32
C ASP A 170 10.22 -4.55 13.25
N MET A 171 10.05 -4.39 14.57
CA MET A 171 10.79 -5.06 15.65
C MET A 171 10.50 -6.56 15.79
N ASN A 172 10.02 -7.23 14.75
CA ASN A 172 9.77 -8.66 14.80
C ASN A 172 11.09 -9.45 14.71
N GLY A 173 11.55 -9.91 15.88
CA GLY A 173 12.81 -10.64 16.04
C GLY A 173 12.95 -11.92 15.20
N SER A 174 11.84 -12.53 14.76
CA SER A 174 11.91 -13.73 13.90
C SER A 174 12.50 -13.46 12.52
N TYR A 175 12.34 -12.23 12.01
CA TYR A 175 12.90 -11.83 10.72
C TYR A 175 14.40 -11.56 10.79
N ALA A 176 14.87 -10.98 11.89
CA ALA A 176 16.23 -10.44 11.98
C ALA A 176 17.31 -11.51 11.78
N GLN A 177 17.19 -12.65 12.47
CA GLN A 177 18.21 -13.70 12.39
C GLN A 177 18.24 -14.36 11.02
N LEU A 178 17.08 -14.59 10.43
CA LEU A 178 17.01 -15.34 9.18
C LEU A 178 17.16 -14.45 7.95
N LEU A 179 16.75 -13.19 7.96
CA LEU A 179 17.04 -12.26 6.87
C LEU A 179 18.52 -11.87 6.78
N LYS A 180 19.30 -11.99 7.87
CA LYS A 180 20.77 -11.93 7.78
C LYS A 180 21.38 -13.02 6.89
N THR A 181 20.73 -14.18 6.76
CA THR A 181 21.20 -15.23 5.83
C THR A 181 20.98 -14.84 4.37
N VAL A 182 19.89 -14.12 4.10
CA VAL A 182 19.52 -13.63 2.76
C VAL A 182 20.37 -12.42 2.39
N PHE A 183 20.48 -11.45 3.29
CA PHE A 183 21.18 -10.17 3.12
C PHE A 183 22.36 -10.07 4.11
N PRO A 184 23.48 -10.75 3.83
CA PRO A 184 24.57 -10.91 4.79
C PRO A 184 25.33 -9.61 5.11
N CYS A 185 25.25 -8.60 4.24
CA CYS A 185 25.91 -7.32 4.41
C CYS A 185 24.97 -6.20 4.89
N ALA A 186 23.69 -6.53 5.14
CA ALA A 186 22.71 -5.54 5.53
C ALA A 186 22.67 -5.34 7.05
N GLU A 187 22.65 -4.08 7.45
CA GLU A 187 22.33 -3.65 8.81
C GLU A 187 20.82 -3.50 8.96
N ILE A 188 20.28 -4.02 10.06
CA ILE A 188 18.85 -3.92 10.35
C ILE A 188 18.60 -2.59 11.04
N VAL A 189 17.71 -1.80 10.46
CA VAL A 189 17.25 -0.53 11.00
C VAL A 189 15.79 -0.70 11.39
N THR A 190 15.46 -0.40 12.64
CA THR A 190 14.07 -0.44 13.09
C THR A 190 13.30 0.73 12.50
N ASP A 191 12.11 0.45 11.97
CA ASP A 191 11.21 1.51 11.50
C ASP A 191 10.78 2.42 12.67
N ARG A 192 11.10 3.71 12.55
CA ARG A 192 10.74 4.76 13.50
C ARG A 192 9.23 4.84 13.74
N PHE A 193 8.40 4.58 12.72
CA PHE A 193 6.95 4.62 12.86
C PHE A 193 6.48 3.64 13.94
N HIS A 194 6.99 2.41 13.91
CA HIS A 194 6.65 1.39 14.90
C HIS A 194 7.16 1.78 16.28
N ILE A 195 8.38 2.33 16.41
CA ILE A 195 8.91 2.83 17.69
C ILE A 195 7.97 3.87 18.31
N VAL A 196 7.61 4.91 17.55
CA VAL A 196 6.72 5.98 18.01
C VAL A 196 5.33 5.44 18.33
N GLN A 197 4.81 4.52 17.52
CA GLN A 197 3.53 3.87 17.77
C GLN A 197 3.54 3.05 19.06
N HIS A 198 4.62 2.30 19.33
CA HIS A 198 4.79 1.52 20.56
C HIS A 198 4.89 2.43 21.79
N ILE A 199 5.68 3.48 21.75
CA ILE A 199 5.80 4.47 22.84
C ILE A 199 4.42 5.05 23.17
N ASN A 200 3.69 5.52 22.17
CA ASN A 200 2.35 6.10 22.36
C ASN A 200 1.33 5.10 22.92
N ARG A 201 1.35 3.86 22.44
CA ARG A 201 0.49 2.78 22.96
C ARG A 201 0.80 2.48 24.42
N THR A 202 2.07 2.33 24.77
CA THR A 202 2.53 2.07 26.14
C THR A 202 2.14 3.20 27.08
N PHE A 203 2.36 4.45 26.67
CA PHE A 203 1.95 5.61 27.46
C PHE A 203 0.43 5.69 27.63
N ASN A 204 -0.34 5.45 26.58
CA ASN A 204 -1.80 5.43 26.70
C ASN A 204 -2.29 4.29 27.61
N GLN A 205 -1.67 3.11 27.55
CA GLN A 205 -1.97 2.02 28.48
C GLN A 205 -1.65 2.39 29.92
N PHE A 206 -0.51 3.04 30.16
CA PHE A 206 -0.12 3.54 31.48
C PHE A 206 -1.11 4.58 32.01
N ARG A 207 -1.48 5.56 31.18
CA ARG A 207 -2.55 6.53 31.47
C ARG A 207 -3.87 5.84 31.80
N VAL A 208 -4.27 4.79 31.07
CA VAL A 208 -5.49 4.01 31.37
C VAL A 208 -5.39 3.34 32.73
N LYS A 209 -4.24 2.78 33.11
CA LYS A 209 -4.02 2.18 34.44
C LYS A 209 -4.24 3.21 35.55
N ILE A 210 -3.61 4.38 35.45
CA ILE A 210 -3.76 5.48 36.41
C ILE A 210 -5.19 6.02 36.42
N MET A 211 -5.80 6.17 35.25
CA MET A 211 -7.20 6.59 35.15
C MET A 211 -8.10 5.60 35.90
N ASN A 212 -7.94 4.29 35.68
CA ASN A 212 -8.78 3.27 36.31
C ASN A 212 -8.53 3.14 37.83
N SER A 213 -7.34 3.44 38.35
CA SER A 213 -7.10 3.47 39.80
C SER A 213 -7.85 4.60 40.52
N LEU A 214 -8.31 5.60 39.76
CA LEU A 214 -9.14 6.71 40.25
C LEU A 214 -10.65 6.44 40.10
N HIS A 215 -11.04 5.24 39.65
CA HIS A 215 -12.44 4.87 39.45
C HIS A 215 -13.11 4.39 40.75
N ASN A 216 -13.20 5.30 41.72
CA ASN A 216 -13.58 5.01 43.10
C ASN A 216 -14.84 5.81 43.49
N HIS A 217 -15.49 5.52 44.62
CA HIS A 217 -16.67 6.28 45.07
C HIS A 217 -16.36 7.71 45.57
N GLN A 218 -15.08 8.10 45.65
CA GLN A 218 -14.68 9.45 46.05
C GLN A 218 -14.94 10.48 44.94
N SER A 219 -15.57 11.60 45.29
CA SER A 219 -16.00 12.64 44.34
C SER A 219 -14.85 13.26 43.55
N GLU A 220 -13.70 13.52 44.21
CA GLU A 220 -12.54 14.14 43.57
C GLU A 220 -11.81 13.20 42.60
N ASP A 221 -11.61 11.94 42.99
CA ASP A 221 -11.00 10.95 42.11
C ASP A 221 -11.86 10.69 40.87
N MET A 222 -13.19 10.69 41.03
CA MET A 222 -14.10 10.59 39.89
C MET A 222 -14.11 11.83 38.97
N LYS A 223 -13.76 13.01 39.49
CA LYS A 223 -13.52 14.18 38.63
C LYS A 223 -12.24 13.98 37.82
N LYS A 224 -11.14 13.57 38.47
CA LYS A 224 -9.85 13.27 37.81
C LYS A 224 -10.00 12.17 36.74
N TYR A 225 -10.70 11.07 37.05
CA TYR A 225 -11.06 10.00 36.12
C TYR A 225 -11.72 10.55 34.85
N ARG A 226 -12.80 11.35 35.00
CA ARG A 226 -13.56 11.90 33.87
C ARG A 226 -12.71 12.82 33.00
N ARG A 227 -11.84 13.62 33.62
CA ARG A 227 -10.93 14.52 32.90
C ARG A 227 -9.88 13.73 32.12
N LEU A 228 -9.19 12.77 32.74
CA LEU A 228 -8.24 11.89 32.06
C LEU A 228 -8.89 11.10 30.91
N LYS A 229 -10.16 10.67 31.08
CA LYS A 229 -10.92 9.97 30.05
C LYS A 229 -11.34 10.88 28.89
N ARG A 230 -11.73 12.13 29.17
CA ARG A 230 -12.21 13.08 28.15
C ARG A 230 -11.06 13.63 27.31
N TYR A 231 -9.94 13.98 27.95
CA TYR A 231 -8.85 14.74 27.34
C TYR A 231 -7.63 13.89 26.95
N TRP A 232 -7.75 12.56 26.95
CA TRP A 232 -6.65 11.64 26.64
C TRP A 232 -5.92 11.94 25.32
N LYS A 233 -6.63 12.46 24.30
CA LYS A 233 -6.03 12.82 23.01
C LYS A 233 -5.03 13.98 23.11
N LEU A 234 -5.23 14.92 24.04
CA LEU A 234 -4.31 16.03 24.24
C LEU A 234 -2.96 15.54 24.78
N LEU A 235 -2.97 14.51 25.63
CA LEU A 235 -1.74 13.90 26.17
C LEU A 235 -0.93 13.13 25.12
N LEU A 236 -1.53 12.75 23.99
CA LEU A 236 -0.85 12.07 22.88
C LEU A 236 -0.51 13.00 21.71
N LYS A 237 -0.93 14.26 21.80
CA LYS A 237 -0.70 15.26 20.77
C LYS A 237 0.71 15.80 20.92
N ASP A 238 1.35 16.08 19.79
CA ASP A 238 2.67 16.71 19.75
C ASP A 238 2.57 18.13 20.32
N THR A 239 3.52 18.50 21.17
CA THR A 239 3.54 19.80 21.86
C THR A 239 3.52 20.97 20.88
N ASP A 240 4.24 20.86 19.76
CA ASP A 240 4.27 21.85 18.68
C ASP A 240 2.92 22.03 17.96
N SER A 241 2.01 21.06 18.10
CA SER A 241 0.70 21.08 17.42
C SER A 241 -0.44 21.54 18.32
N LEU A 242 -0.18 21.78 19.61
CA LEU A 242 -1.20 22.23 20.57
C LEU A 242 -1.71 23.61 20.20
N ASP A 243 -3.03 23.78 20.27
CA ASP A 243 -3.62 25.12 20.13
C ASP A 243 -3.54 25.84 21.47
N ASN A 244 -2.63 26.80 21.52
CA ASN A 244 -2.42 27.70 22.66
C ASN A 244 -2.78 29.14 22.31
N THR A 245 -3.48 29.35 21.19
CA THR A 245 -3.90 30.68 20.74
C THR A 245 -5.34 30.98 21.15
N SER A 246 -6.18 29.95 21.23
CA SER A 246 -7.60 30.09 21.56
C SER A 246 -7.94 29.37 22.86
N GLN A 247 -8.65 30.06 23.75
CA GLN A 247 -9.25 29.45 24.94
C GLN A 247 -10.64 28.93 24.61
N HIS A 248 -11.01 27.81 25.23
CA HIS A 248 -12.35 27.25 25.10
C HIS A 248 -12.92 26.88 26.46
N TYR A 249 -14.23 27.06 26.63
CA TYR A 249 -14.92 26.64 27.83
C TYR A 249 -14.94 25.12 27.96
N HIS A 250 -14.51 24.61 29.11
CA HIS A 250 -14.46 23.19 29.39
C HIS A 250 -15.29 22.81 30.62
N SER A 251 -16.43 22.16 30.39
CA SER A 251 -17.42 21.84 31.43
C SER A 251 -16.88 21.00 32.61
N LEU A 252 -15.89 20.14 32.38
CA LEU A 252 -15.25 19.35 33.44
C LEU A 252 -14.31 20.17 34.34
N PHE A 253 -13.87 21.34 33.88
CA PHE A 253 -13.05 22.30 34.62
C PHE A 253 -13.86 23.53 35.07
N LYS A 254 -15.02 23.78 34.45
CA LYS A 254 -15.93 24.92 34.68
C LYS A 254 -15.29 26.29 34.41
N ARG A 255 -14.30 26.34 33.51
CA ARG A 255 -13.58 27.55 33.10
C ARG A 255 -13.06 27.42 31.68
N GLU A 256 -12.65 28.55 31.10
CA GLU A 256 -11.94 28.59 29.83
C GLU A 256 -10.46 28.24 30.05
N LEU A 257 -9.92 27.36 29.21
CA LEU A 257 -8.52 26.92 29.29
C LEU A 257 -7.92 26.76 27.90
N PHE A 258 -6.60 26.95 27.80
CA PHE A 258 -5.79 26.50 26.68
C PHE A 258 -5.54 24.98 26.74
N GLN A 259 -5.16 24.38 25.60
CA GLN A 259 -4.82 22.95 25.57
C GLN A 259 -3.63 22.61 26.49
N GLN A 260 -2.63 23.49 26.56
CA GLN A 260 -1.49 23.34 27.48
C GLN A 260 -1.91 23.34 28.95
N GLU A 261 -2.79 24.24 29.38
CA GLU A 261 -3.23 24.32 30.78
C GLU A 261 -3.99 23.05 31.21
N ILE A 262 -4.79 22.49 30.30
CA ILE A 262 -5.46 21.21 30.54
C ILE A 262 -4.43 20.11 30.74
N ILE A 263 -3.42 20.02 29.87
CA ILE A 263 -2.35 19.03 30.00
C ILE A 263 -1.64 19.19 31.35
N HIS A 264 -1.19 20.40 31.68
CA HIS A 264 -0.53 20.67 32.96
C HIS A 264 -1.38 20.23 34.14
N GLU A 265 -2.67 20.57 34.17
CA GLU A 265 -3.56 20.16 35.26
C GLU A 265 -3.72 18.63 35.31
N LEU A 266 -3.85 17.94 34.17
CA LEU A 266 -3.94 16.47 34.16
C LEU A 266 -2.67 15.79 34.69
N LEU A 267 -1.49 16.36 34.40
CA LEU A 267 -0.21 15.82 34.86
C LEU A 267 0.01 16.03 36.36
N THR A 268 -0.69 16.98 37.00
CA THR A 268 -0.65 17.11 38.48
C THR A 268 -1.33 15.96 39.23
N TYR A 269 -2.12 15.13 38.55
CA TYR A 269 -2.88 14.08 39.22
C TYR A 269 -2.03 12.90 39.68
N ASN A 270 -0.86 12.70 39.06
CA ASN A 270 0.06 11.62 39.39
C ASN A 270 1.47 11.95 38.82
N ASP A 271 2.49 11.85 39.68
CA ASP A 271 3.87 12.20 39.30
C ASP A 271 4.47 11.22 38.28
N ASP A 272 4.13 9.93 38.34
CA ASP A 272 4.58 8.95 37.36
C ASP A 272 4.01 9.23 35.96
N LEU A 273 2.76 9.71 35.88
CA LEU A 273 2.13 10.11 34.61
C LEU A 273 2.87 11.31 34.00
N LYS A 274 3.26 12.27 34.83
CA LYS A 274 4.06 13.43 34.43
C LYS A 274 5.41 12.99 33.88
N LEU A 275 6.15 12.17 34.62
CA LEU A 275 7.44 11.64 34.19
C LEU A 275 7.32 10.85 32.87
N ALA A 276 6.29 10.01 32.75
CA ALA A 276 6.02 9.25 31.53
C ALA A 276 5.69 10.15 30.33
N TYR A 277 4.92 11.22 30.55
CA TYR A 277 4.59 12.19 29.51
C TYR A 277 5.84 12.94 29.03
N GLU A 278 6.68 13.42 29.95
CA GLU A 278 7.95 14.09 29.63
C GLU A 278 8.89 13.17 28.84
N THR A 279 8.92 11.88 29.17
CA THR A 279 9.71 10.87 28.45
C THR A 279 9.20 10.65 27.02
N VAL A 280 7.88 10.58 26.84
CA VAL A 280 7.22 10.35 25.54
C VAL A 280 7.36 11.54 24.60
N GLN A 281 7.34 12.76 25.16
CA GLN A 281 7.48 13.98 24.37
C GLN A 281 8.89 14.16 23.76
N LEU A 282 9.83 13.23 24.03
CA LEU A 282 11.16 13.07 23.45
C LEU A 282 12.06 14.33 23.54
N PRO A 283 13.34 14.23 23.95
CA PRO A 283 14.19 15.39 24.22
C PRO A 283 14.23 16.38 23.04
N GLN A 284 14.19 17.69 23.32
CA GLN A 284 14.31 18.80 22.34
C GLN A 284 15.60 18.78 21.49
N GLU A 285 16.50 17.87 21.81
CA GLU A 285 17.79 17.61 21.14
C GLU A 285 17.71 16.66 19.93
N LEU A 286 16.69 15.79 19.85
CA LEU A 286 16.49 14.96 18.66
C LEU A 286 16.21 15.80 17.39
N PRO A 287 16.69 15.38 16.21
CA PRO A 287 16.46 16.16 14.99
C PRO A 287 14.97 16.38 14.71
N LEU A 288 14.61 17.55 14.17
CA LEU A 288 13.22 17.90 13.84
C LEU A 288 12.56 16.86 12.91
N TRP A 289 13.33 16.21 12.03
CA TRP A 289 12.83 15.11 11.18
C TRP A 289 12.48 13.83 11.96
N PHE A 290 13.11 13.62 13.13
CA PHE A 290 12.82 12.54 14.07
C PHE A 290 11.62 12.86 14.98
N ARG A 291 11.27 14.15 15.15
CA ARG A 291 10.01 14.56 15.81
C ARG A 291 8.84 14.65 14.84
N LYS A 292 9.03 15.29 13.69
CA LYS A 292 8.03 15.43 12.63
C LYS A 292 7.83 14.11 11.89
N LYS A 293 6.96 13.25 12.43
CA LYS A 293 5.91 12.51 11.68
C LYS A 293 5.21 11.49 12.59
N LEU A 294 4.27 11.98 13.38
CA LEU A 294 2.99 11.30 13.65
C LEU A 294 1.98 11.50 12.50
N THR A 295 2.33 12.24 11.46
CA THR A 295 1.46 12.67 10.35
C THR A 295 1.42 11.74 9.14
N PHE A 296 1.98 10.52 9.22
CA PHE A 296 1.81 9.53 8.14
C PHE A 296 0.39 8.93 8.09
N PHE A 297 -0.39 9.06 9.17
CA PHE A 297 -1.81 8.68 9.20
C PHE A 297 -2.67 9.44 8.17
N ASN A 298 -2.30 10.66 7.77
CA ASN A 298 -3.12 11.43 6.81
C ASN A 298 -2.92 11.03 5.34
N LYS A 299 -1.83 10.31 4.97
CA LYS A 299 -1.63 9.87 3.58
C LYS A 299 -2.33 8.54 3.27
N TYR A 300 -2.66 7.74 4.29
CA TYR A 300 -3.40 6.49 4.14
C TYR A 300 -4.91 6.63 4.39
N GLU A 301 -5.38 7.70 5.05
CA GLU A 301 -6.82 8.01 5.13
C GLU A 301 -7.45 8.45 3.79
N GLN A 302 -6.63 8.86 2.81
CA GLN A 302 -7.11 9.24 1.48
C GLN A 302 -6.99 8.12 0.43
N GLY A 303 -6.37 6.98 0.79
CA GLY A 303 -6.19 5.83 -0.11
C GLY A 303 -7.10 4.62 0.19
N ILE A 304 -7.84 4.64 1.30
CA ILE A 304 -8.86 3.62 1.65
C ILE A 304 -10.06 4.33 2.28
N LYS A 305 -10.74 5.16 1.48
CA LYS A 305 -12.16 5.39 1.65
C LYS A 305 -12.85 4.59 0.55
N GLN A 306 -13.30 3.39 0.91
CA GLN A 306 -14.50 2.82 0.31
C GLN A 306 -15.69 3.65 0.78
#